data_AF-A0A2E4J6R8-F1
#
_entry.id   AF-A0A2E4J6R8-F1
#
_cell.length_a   1.000
_cell.length_b   1.000
_cell.length_c   1.000
_cell.angle_alpha   90.00
_cell.angle_beta   90.00
_cell.angle_gamma   90.00
#
_symmetry.space_group_name_H-M   'P 1'
#
loop_
_entity.id
_entity.type
_entity.pdbx_description
1 polymer ?
#
loop_
_entity_poly.entity_id
_entity_poly.type
_entity_poly.pdbx_seq_one_letter_code
_entity_poly.pdbx_strand_id
1 'polypeptide(L)'
;MKNLSVIITLLNVIAAAILGGLYWRSSSEKSRLELALSSAQSQNQALTANLATSLELTEQQQAQLHELDADLGETKISLTSTRTNLIILQREIEELEKNLAESKETQRNLRGEVASLTAALAQARASEASPETIASYRQAISDLEQQLATLQSPASQTPAIPVLTTHRSRSTRVVSVGPSNAFVVLNYGASYGALPSQQMDIRRGTKQLATVQISDVRENYSIAQVRPDSLRDTL
;
A
#
# COMPACT_ATOMS: atom_id res chain seq x y z
N MET A 1 117.33 77.93 -4.40
CA MET A 1 116.83 76.64 -3.86
C MET A 1 115.39 76.68 -3.32
N LYS A 2 114.84 77.83 -2.89
CA LYS A 2 113.45 77.93 -2.39
C LYS A 2 112.36 77.63 -3.45
N ASN A 3 112.59 77.94 -4.73
CA ASN A 3 111.55 77.82 -5.77
C ASN A 3 111.28 76.37 -6.21
N LEU A 4 112.25 75.46 -6.08
CA LEU A 4 112.10 74.05 -6.45
C LEU A 4 111.23 73.29 -5.44
N SER A 5 111.38 73.60 -4.15
CA SER A 5 110.57 73.02 -3.08
C SER A 5 109.10 73.41 -3.22
N VAL A 6 108.81 74.65 -3.62
CA VAL A 6 107.43 75.14 -3.86
C VAL A 6 106.75 74.40 -5.02
N ILE A 7 107.47 74.13 -6.11
CA ILE A 7 106.92 73.40 -7.27
C ILE A 7 106.57 71.95 -6.90
N ILE A 8 107.44 71.27 -6.14
CA ILE A 8 107.19 69.89 -5.69
C ILE A 8 105.99 69.83 -4.74
N THR A 9 105.85 70.80 -3.83
CA THR A 9 104.67 70.86 -2.95
C THR A 9 103.39 71.13 -3.73
N LEU A 10 103.42 71.98 -4.76
CA LEU A 10 102.26 72.26 -5.59
C LEU A 10 101.81 71.02 -6.38
N LEU A 11 102.78 70.27 -6.93
CA LEU A 11 102.51 69.02 -7.65
C LEU A 11 101.88 67.96 -6.72
N ASN A 12 102.37 67.84 -5.49
CA ASN A 12 101.82 66.91 -4.51
C ASN A 12 100.39 67.28 -4.09
N VAL A 13 100.08 68.58 -3.96
CA VAL A 13 98.72 69.04 -3.65
C VAL A 13 97.77 68.74 -4.81
N ILE A 14 98.20 68.94 -6.05
CA ILE A 14 97.40 68.62 -7.24
C ILE A 14 97.17 67.10 -7.34
N ALA A 15 98.20 66.29 -7.12
CA ALA A 15 98.08 64.83 -7.12
C ALA A 15 97.12 64.34 -6.03
N ALA A 16 97.19 64.91 -4.82
CA ALA A 16 96.28 64.59 -3.73
C ALA A 16 94.83 65.00 -4.05
N ALA A 17 94.62 66.15 -4.69
CA ALA A 17 93.28 66.59 -5.10
C ALA A 17 92.68 65.67 -6.18
N ILE A 18 93.47 65.21 -7.14
CA ILE A 18 93.03 64.26 -8.18
C ILE A 18 92.67 62.91 -7.56
N LEU A 19 93.51 62.39 -6.66
CA LEU A 19 93.25 61.13 -5.94
C LEU A 19 92.02 61.22 -5.04
N GLY A 20 91.84 62.35 -4.33
CA GLY A 20 90.65 62.61 -3.53
C GLY A 20 89.37 62.69 -4.36
N GLY A 21 89.42 63.34 -5.53
CA GLY A 21 88.30 63.40 -6.47
C GLY A 21 87.92 62.03 -7.03
N LEU A 22 88.91 61.21 -7.42
CA LEU A 22 88.69 59.83 -7.86
C LEU A 22 88.13 58.93 -6.75
N TYR A 23 88.63 59.08 -5.51
CA TYR A 23 88.11 58.36 -4.36
C TYR A 23 86.66 58.74 -4.04
N TRP A 24 86.32 60.03 -4.06
CA TRP A 24 84.95 60.50 -3.85
C TRP A 24 83.99 60.00 -4.94
N ARG A 25 84.45 59.99 -6.19
CA ARG A 25 83.70 59.40 -7.31
C ARG A 25 83.50 57.89 -7.12
N SER A 26 84.55 57.14 -6.77
CA SER A 26 84.45 55.70 -6.52
C SER A 26 83.57 55.38 -5.31
N SER A 27 83.67 56.16 -4.24
CA SER A 27 82.84 56.01 -3.03
C SER A 27 81.37 56.30 -3.32
N SER A 28 81.07 57.31 -4.13
CA SER A 28 79.69 57.64 -4.51
C SER A 28 79.09 56.59 -5.47
N GLU A 29 79.88 55.99 -6.35
CA GLU A 29 79.45 54.84 -7.17
C GLU A 29 79.13 53.61 -6.30
N LYS A 30 79.94 53.32 -5.28
CA LYS A 30 79.67 52.25 -4.31
C LYS A 30 78.38 52.48 -3.53
N SER A 31 78.18 53.68 -2.99
CA SER A 31 76.95 54.01 -2.25
C SER A 31 75.70 53.91 -3.12
N ARG A 32 75.79 54.26 -4.41
CA ARG A 32 74.68 54.07 -5.37
C ARG A 32 74.41 52.60 -5.64
N LEU A 33 75.46 51.78 -5.75
CA LEU A 33 75.31 50.35 -5.98
C LEU A 33 74.71 49.64 -4.75
N GLU A 34 75.14 50.00 -3.54
CA GLU A 34 74.57 49.50 -2.28
C GLU A 34 73.09 49.89 -2.14
N LEU A 35 72.75 51.15 -2.49
CA LEU A 35 71.36 51.61 -2.45
C LEU A 35 70.49 50.93 -3.53
N ALA A 36 71.04 50.70 -4.73
CA ALA A 36 70.37 49.95 -5.78
C ALA A 36 70.18 48.47 -5.40
N LEU A 37 71.19 47.84 -4.78
CA LEU A 37 71.09 46.47 -4.27
C LEU A 37 70.03 46.36 -3.17
N SER A 38 70.05 47.29 -2.20
CA SER A 38 69.03 47.35 -1.14
C SER A 38 67.63 47.56 -1.70
N SER A 39 67.48 48.43 -2.70
CA SER A 39 66.21 48.66 -3.38
C SER A 39 65.74 47.40 -4.13
N ALA A 40 66.62 46.78 -4.92
CA ALA A 40 66.31 45.55 -5.63
C ALA A 40 65.97 44.38 -4.68
N GLN A 41 66.63 44.30 -3.53
CA GLN A 41 66.33 43.30 -2.50
C GLN A 41 64.96 43.56 -1.87
N SER A 42 64.62 44.81 -1.56
CA SER A 42 63.28 45.17 -1.06
C SER A 42 62.18 44.87 -2.08
N GLN A 43 62.43 45.12 -3.36
CA GLN A 43 61.49 44.79 -4.44
C GLN A 43 61.30 43.28 -4.57
N ASN A 44 62.38 42.49 -4.51
CA ASN A 44 62.27 41.03 -4.50
C ASN A 44 61.45 40.53 -3.31
N GLN A 45 61.69 41.07 -2.11
CA GLN A 45 60.90 40.72 -0.93
C GLN A 45 59.41 41.06 -1.12
N ALA A 46 59.09 42.25 -1.63
CA ALA A 46 57.72 42.65 -1.91
C ALA A 46 57.06 41.76 -2.98
N LEU A 47 57.78 41.40 -4.03
CA LEU A 47 57.28 40.48 -5.06
C LEU A 47 57.04 39.08 -4.50
N THR A 48 57.95 38.55 -3.67
CA THR A 48 57.73 37.25 -3.01
C THR A 48 56.55 37.25 -2.06
N ALA A 49 56.33 38.35 -1.33
CA ALA A 49 55.17 38.51 -0.46
C ALA A 49 53.87 38.57 -1.29
N ASN A 50 53.85 39.34 -2.38
CA ASN A 50 52.68 39.41 -3.26
C ASN A 50 52.36 38.08 -3.94
N LEU A 51 53.38 37.32 -4.35
CA LEU A 51 53.20 35.97 -4.88
C LEU A 51 52.60 35.04 -3.82
N ALA A 52 53.08 35.08 -2.58
CA ALA A 52 52.53 34.29 -1.48
C ALA A 52 51.04 34.63 -1.24
N THR A 53 50.69 35.91 -1.16
CA THR A 53 49.30 36.34 -1.00
C THR A 53 48.42 35.94 -2.19
N SER A 54 48.94 36.02 -3.41
CA SER A 54 48.19 35.62 -4.61
C SER A 54 47.95 34.11 -4.66
N LEU A 55 48.91 33.30 -4.21
CA LEU A 55 48.75 31.85 -4.09
C LEU A 55 47.69 31.52 -3.04
N GLU A 56 47.75 32.16 -1.87
CA GLU A 56 46.75 31.99 -0.81
C GLU A 56 45.33 32.35 -1.30
N LEU A 57 45.18 33.47 -2.01
CA LEU A 57 43.89 33.87 -2.59
C LEU A 57 43.39 32.82 -3.61
N THR A 58 44.29 32.27 -4.42
CA THR A 58 43.94 31.25 -5.41
C THR A 58 43.48 29.96 -4.71
N GLU A 59 44.17 29.54 -3.66
CA GLU A 59 43.77 28.39 -2.84
C GLU A 59 42.42 28.61 -2.16
N GLN A 60 42.18 29.80 -1.59
CA GLN A 60 40.89 30.16 -1.00
C GLN A 60 39.75 30.16 -2.03
N GLN A 61 39.98 30.72 -3.22
CA GLN A 61 38.99 30.70 -4.30
C GLN A 61 38.72 29.27 -4.77
N GLN A 62 39.74 28.44 -4.88
CA GLN A 62 39.59 27.04 -5.24
C GLN A 62 38.79 26.27 -4.18
N ALA A 63 39.05 26.52 -2.89
CA ALA A 63 38.27 25.94 -1.80
C ALA A 63 36.80 26.36 -1.86
N GLN A 64 36.52 27.66 -2.09
CA GLN A 64 35.15 28.17 -2.24
C GLN A 64 34.42 27.57 -3.45
N LEU A 65 35.11 27.36 -4.57
CA LEU A 65 34.52 26.70 -5.74
C LEU A 65 34.16 25.24 -5.44
N HIS A 66 35.01 24.52 -4.71
CA HIS A 66 34.71 23.15 -4.30
C HIS A 66 33.54 23.07 -3.32
N GLU A 67 33.46 24.00 -2.37
CA GLU A 67 32.33 24.10 -1.44
C GLU A 67 31.04 24.40 -2.19
N LEU A 68 31.05 25.38 -3.11
CA LEU A 68 29.88 25.74 -3.90
C LEU A 68 29.43 24.60 -4.84
N ASP A 69 30.36 23.83 -5.40
CA ASP A 69 30.05 22.66 -6.22
C ASP A 69 29.41 21.54 -5.38
N ALA A 70 29.89 21.34 -4.14
CA ALA A 70 29.29 20.40 -3.20
C ALA A 70 27.85 20.81 -2.81
N ASP A 71 27.65 22.09 -2.47
CA ASP A 71 26.33 22.65 -2.14
C ASP A 71 25.36 22.56 -3.34
N LEU A 72 25.85 22.83 -4.56
CA LEU A 72 25.06 22.66 -5.78
C LEU A 72 24.68 21.18 -5.97
N GLY A 73 25.60 20.27 -5.73
CA GLY A 73 25.34 18.84 -5.73
C GLY A 73 24.24 18.44 -4.75
N GLU A 74 24.34 18.88 -3.49
CA GLU A 74 23.37 18.58 -2.44
C GLU A 74 21.99 19.18 -2.75
N THR A 75 21.94 20.45 -3.16
CA THR A 75 20.68 21.10 -3.54
C THR A 75 20.02 20.43 -4.73
N LYS A 76 20.79 19.96 -5.73
CA LYS A 76 20.26 19.20 -6.87
C LYS A 76 19.69 17.85 -6.44
N ILE A 77 20.35 17.15 -5.53
CA ILE A 77 19.85 15.89 -4.95
C ILE A 77 18.55 16.14 -4.20
N SER A 78 18.51 17.16 -3.34
CA SER A 78 17.33 17.55 -2.58
C SER A 78 16.15 17.95 -3.48
N LEU A 79 16.42 18.73 -4.54
CA LEU A 79 15.41 19.09 -5.55
C LEU A 79 14.87 17.87 -6.29
N THR A 80 15.73 16.91 -6.63
CA THR A 80 15.30 15.67 -7.29
C THR A 80 14.46 14.79 -6.35
N SER A 81 14.84 14.71 -5.07
CA SER A 81 14.10 13.98 -4.04
C SER A 81 12.72 14.60 -3.80
N THR A 82 12.65 15.91 -3.58
CA THR A 82 11.38 16.63 -3.40
C THR A 82 10.47 16.52 -4.62
N ARG A 83 11.02 16.61 -5.84
CA ARG A 83 10.24 16.38 -7.07
C ARG A 83 9.68 14.96 -7.14
N THR A 84 10.45 13.96 -6.74
CA THR A 84 9.99 12.56 -6.69
C THR A 84 8.87 12.40 -5.66
N ASN A 85 9.04 12.99 -4.48
CA ASN A 85 8.01 12.97 -3.44
C ASN A 85 6.71 13.63 -3.91
N LEU A 86 6.78 14.77 -4.62
CA LEU A 86 5.59 15.41 -5.18
C LEU A 86 4.84 14.50 -6.15
N ILE A 87 5.54 13.77 -7.01
CA ILE A 87 4.92 12.81 -7.94
C ILE A 87 4.24 11.66 -7.18
N ILE A 88 4.88 11.16 -6.12
CA ILE A 88 4.31 10.11 -5.27
C ILE A 88 3.05 10.62 -4.56
N LEU A 89 3.12 11.77 -3.89
CA LEU A 89 1.99 12.38 -3.20
C LEU A 89 0.83 12.66 -4.16
N GLN A 90 1.12 13.10 -5.39
CA GLN A 90 0.08 13.33 -6.39
C GLN A 90 -0.64 12.03 -6.77
N ARG A 91 0.08 10.92 -6.95
CA ARG A 91 -0.55 9.60 -7.14
C ARG A 91 -1.36 9.14 -5.95
N GLU A 92 -0.85 9.34 -4.72
CA GLU A 92 -1.58 8.95 -3.51
C GLU A 92 -2.89 9.73 -3.38
N ILE A 93 -2.90 11.03 -3.73
CA ILE A 93 -4.12 11.84 -3.77
C ILE A 93 -5.10 11.28 -4.81
N GLU A 94 -4.65 10.99 -6.03
CA GLU A 94 -5.50 10.41 -7.09
C GLU A 94 -6.09 9.06 -6.67
N GLU A 95 -5.30 8.21 -6.01
CA GLU A 95 -5.74 6.92 -5.49
C GLU A 95 -6.77 7.09 -4.35
N LEU A 96 -6.53 8.01 -3.42
CA LEU A 96 -7.46 8.31 -2.33
C LEU A 96 -8.78 8.88 -2.86
N GLU A 97 -8.74 9.75 -3.86
CA GLU A 97 -9.94 10.28 -4.51
C GLU A 97 -10.76 9.17 -5.18
N LYS A 98 -10.09 8.24 -5.87
CA LYS A 98 -10.74 7.07 -6.47
C LYS A 98 -11.39 6.18 -5.40
N ASN A 99 -10.65 5.83 -4.34
CA ASN A 99 -11.16 5.02 -3.24
C ASN A 99 -12.34 5.68 -2.54
N LEU A 100 -12.30 7.02 -2.38
CA LEU A 100 -13.42 7.78 -1.83
C LEU A 100 -14.64 7.74 -2.75
N ALA A 101 -14.46 7.83 -4.07
CA ALA A 101 -15.55 7.72 -5.03
C ALA A 101 -16.19 6.31 -5.00
N GLU A 102 -15.39 5.26 -4.97
CA GLU A 102 -15.87 3.88 -4.82
C GLU A 102 -16.61 3.66 -3.49
N SER A 103 -16.09 4.21 -2.39
CA SER A 103 -16.76 4.15 -1.09
C SER A 103 -18.10 4.89 -1.08
N LYS A 104 -18.19 6.06 -1.73
CA LYS A 104 -19.46 6.80 -1.88
C LYS A 104 -20.48 6.02 -2.71
N GLU A 105 -20.03 5.35 -3.77
CA GLU A 105 -20.90 4.57 -4.64
C GLU A 105 -21.41 3.31 -3.93
N THR A 106 -20.54 2.58 -3.25
CA THR A 106 -20.95 1.44 -2.40
C THR A 106 -21.95 1.87 -1.33
N GLN A 107 -21.74 3.03 -0.67
CA GLN A 107 -22.70 3.58 0.29
C GLN A 107 -24.06 3.90 -0.33
N ARG A 108 -24.10 4.43 -1.57
CA ARG A 108 -25.36 4.66 -2.29
C ARG A 108 -26.08 3.36 -2.61
N ASN A 109 -25.35 2.36 -3.10
CA ASN A 109 -25.90 1.05 -3.43
C ASN A 109 -26.47 0.35 -2.19
N LEU A 110 -25.74 0.33 -1.08
CA LEU A 110 -26.20 -0.19 0.21
C LEU A 110 -27.46 0.53 0.71
N ARG A 111 -27.53 1.87 0.59
CA ARG A 111 -28.74 2.62 0.94
C ARG A 111 -29.93 2.26 0.04
N GLY A 112 -29.69 2.06 -1.25
CA GLY A 112 -30.71 1.60 -2.19
C GLY A 112 -31.22 0.20 -1.84
N GLU A 113 -30.32 -0.72 -1.49
CA GLU A 113 -30.67 -2.08 -1.07
C GLU A 113 -31.44 -2.10 0.26
N VAL A 114 -31.05 -1.28 1.24
CA VAL A 114 -31.82 -1.12 2.48
C VAL A 114 -33.23 -0.61 2.17
N ALA A 115 -33.37 0.39 1.29
CA ALA A 115 -34.68 0.89 0.89
C ALA A 115 -35.52 -0.19 0.18
N SER A 116 -34.94 -0.95 -0.74
CA SER A 116 -35.66 -2.03 -1.45
C SER A 116 -36.05 -3.17 -0.50
N LEU A 117 -35.18 -3.57 0.42
CA LEU A 117 -35.46 -4.58 1.43
C LEU A 117 -36.55 -4.12 2.40
N THR A 118 -36.54 -2.85 2.83
CA THR A 118 -37.60 -2.31 3.69
C THR A 118 -38.95 -2.29 2.98
N ALA A 119 -38.99 -1.95 1.69
CA ALA A 119 -40.20 -2.01 0.89
C ALA A 119 -40.69 -3.45 0.68
N ALA A 120 -39.79 -4.38 0.35
CA ALA A 120 -40.11 -5.80 0.20
C ALA A 120 -40.64 -6.40 1.51
N LEU A 121 -40.07 -6.01 2.66
CA LEU A 121 -40.51 -6.44 3.97
C LEU A 121 -41.89 -5.86 4.32
N ALA A 122 -42.15 -4.59 4.00
CA ALA A 122 -43.48 -4.00 4.16
C ALA A 122 -44.52 -4.70 3.29
N GLN A 123 -44.17 -5.04 2.04
CA GLN A 123 -45.05 -5.76 1.13
C GLN A 123 -45.29 -7.21 1.56
N ALA A 124 -44.26 -7.91 2.06
CA ALA A 124 -44.39 -9.24 2.63
C ALA A 124 -45.33 -9.23 3.84
N ARG A 125 -45.20 -8.24 4.75
CA ARG A 125 -46.13 -8.06 5.88
C ARG A 125 -47.56 -7.75 5.45
N ALA A 126 -47.74 -7.02 4.35
CA ALA A 126 -49.06 -6.77 3.79
C ALA A 126 -49.65 -8.00 3.07
N SER A 127 -48.80 -8.91 2.59
CA SER A 127 -49.17 -10.15 1.90
C SER A 127 -49.32 -11.35 2.83
N GLU A 128 -48.74 -11.31 4.03
CA GLU A 128 -49.10 -12.23 5.10
C GLU A 128 -50.61 -12.09 5.33
N ALA A 129 -51.34 -13.19 5.23
CA ALA A 129 -52.78 -13.21 5.47
C ALA A 129 -53.05 -12.52 6.81
N SER A 130 -53.92 -11.50 6.79
CA SER A 130 -54.26 -10.76 8.00
C SER A 130 -54.64 -11.76 9.10
N PRO A 131 -54.29 -11.49 10.38
CA PRO A 131 -54.65 -12.39 11.47
C PRO A 131 -56.17 -12.69 11.50
N GLU A 132 -56.99 -11.78 11.00
CA GLU A 132 -58.43 -11.95 10.78
C GLU A 132 -58.79 -12.98 9.71
N THR A 133 -58.07 -13.02 8.57
CA THR A 133 -58.30 -14.06 7.54
C THR A 133 -57.80 -15.43 7.98
N ILE A 134 -56.73 -15.49 8.76
CA ILE A 134 -56.29 -16.76 9.38
C ILE A 134 -57.33 -17.26 10.40
N ALA A 135 -57.93 -16.36 11.19
CA ALA A 135 -59.00 -16.71 12.11
C ALA A 135 -60.27 -17.19 11.39
N SER A 136 -60.67 -16.53 10.29
CA SER A 136 -61.83 -16.96 9.50
C SER A 136 -61.60 -18.29 8.79
N TYR A 137 -60.39 -18.54 8.27
CA TYR A 137 -60.05 -19.85 7.72
C TYR A 137 -60.02 -20.95 8.79
N ARG A 138 -59.54 -20.67 10.01
CA ARG A 138 -59.62 -21.63 11.13
C ARG A 138 -61.07 -21.96 11.49
N GLN A 139 -61.94 -20.95 11.54
CA GLN A 139 -63.36 -21.15 11.81
C GLN A 139 -64.01 -22.00 10.72
N ALA A 140 -63.76 -21.67 9.44
CA ALA A 140 -64.26 -22.44 8.31
C ALA A 140 -63.75 -23.88 8.29
N ILE A 141 -62.48 -24.12 8.65
CA ILE A 141 -61.92 -25.47 8.80
C ILE A 141 -62.65 -26.22 9.92
N SER A 142 -62.85 -25.61 11.09
CA SER A 142 -63.60 -26.23 12.19
C SER A 142 -65.04 -26.58 11.78
N ASP A 143 -65.71 -25.70 11.05
CA ASP A 143 -67.08 -25.94 10.58
C ASP A 143 -67.13 -27.08 9.54
N LEU A 144 -66.14 -27.14 8.64
CA LEU A 144 -65.99 -28.23 7.67
C LEU A 144 -65.66 -29.57 8.34
N GLU A 145 -64.82 -29.57 9.38
CA GLU A 145 -64.50 -30.76 10.17
C GLU A 145 -65.72 -31.29 10.92
N GLN A 146 -66.56 -30.39 11.47
CA GLN A 146 -67.84 -30.79 12.09
C GLN A 146 -68.80 -31.38 11.05
N GLN A 147 -68.90 -30.79 9.86
CA GLN A 147 -69.72 -31.33 8.77
C GLN A 147 -69.22 -32.71 8.33
N LEU A 148 -67.91 -32.89 8.17
CA LEU A 148 -67.31 -34.18 7.86
C LEU A 148 -67.58 -35.21 8.96
N ALA A 149 -67.48 -34.85 10.24
CA ALA A 149 -67.79 -35.73 11.35
C ALA A 149 -69.27 -36.15 11.38
N THR A 150 -70.20 -35.23 11.05
CA THR A 150 -71.63 -35.55 10.92
C THR A 150 -71.93 -36.41 9.70
N LEU A 151 -71.16 -36.29 8.62
CA LEU A 151 -71.28 -37.15 7.43
C LEU A 151 -70.61 -38.52 7.63
N GLN A 152 -69.65 -38.64 8.56
CA GLN A 152 -68.91 -39.87 8.86
C GLN A 152 -69.54 -40.72 9.99
N SER A 153 -70.58 -40.24 10.68
CA SER A 153 -71.29 -41.02 11.70
C SER A 153 -72.75 -41.27 11.29
N PRO A 154 -73.26 -42.52 11.21
CA PRO A 154 -72.60 -43.81 11.01
C PRO A 154 -73.21 -44.58 9.82
N ALA A 155 -72.37 -45.10 8.93
CA ALA A 155 -72.73 -46.27 8.13
C ALA A 155 -71.51 -47.19 8.01
N SER A 156 -71.66 -48.37 8.62
CA SER A 156 -70.86 -49.59 8.43
C SER A 156 -69.75 -49.87 9.45
N GLN A 157 -70.14 -50.71 10.41
CA GLN A 157 -69.31 -51.74 11.03
C GLN A 157 -68.63 -52.60 9.95
N THR A 158 -67.39 -53.06 10.17
CA THR A 158 -66.96 -54.48 10.33
C THR A 158 -65.41 -54.52 10.44
N PRO A 159 -64.80 -55.36 11.31
CA PRO A 159 -63.38 -55.31 11.62
C PRO A 159 -62.54 -56.23 10.71
N ALA A 160 -61.35 -55.80 10.28
CA ALA A 160 -60.33 -56.69 9.76
C ALA A 160 -58.93 -56.04 9.69
N ILE A 161 -58.02 -56.63 10.47
CA ILE A 161 -56.62 -56.95 10.13
C ILE A 161 -55.62 -55.78 10.07
N PRO A 162 -54.48 -55.87 10.82
CA PRO A 162 -53.43 -54.86 10.78
C PRO A 162 -52.84 -54.78 9.37
N VAL A 163 -53.00 -53.62 8.74
CA VAL A 163 -52.27 -53.28 7.53
C VAL A 163 -50.79 -53.18 7.93
N LEU A 164 -49.97 -54.07 7.35
CA LEU A 164 -48.55 -53.82 7.17
C LEU A 164 -48.40 -52.41 6.58
N THR A 165 -48.05 -51.44 7.41
CA THR A 165 -47.41 -50.25 6.86
C THR A 165 -45.96 -50.60 6.62
N THR A 166 -45.71 -51.31 5.53
CA THR A 166 -44.51 -51.05 4.74
C THR A 166 -44.57 -49.57 4.40
N HIS A 167 -43.94 -48.74 5.23
CA HIS A 167 -43.75 -47.34 4.88
C HIS A 167 -42.69 -47.30 3.78
N ARG A 168 -43.22 -47.51 2.57
CA ARG A 168 -42.92 -46.93 1.27
C ARG A 168 -41.48 -46.48 1.12
N SER A 169 -40.84 -46.92 0.03
CA SER A 169 -39.74 -46.21 -0.62
C SER A 169 -40.07 -44.71 -0.71
N ARG A 170 -39.67 -43.94 0.30
CA ARG A 170 -39.83 -42.49 0.35
C ARG A 170 -38.68 -41.94 -0.48
N SER A 171 -38.97 -41.48 -1.69
CA SER A 171 -37.95 -40.90 -2.56
C SER A 171 -37.45 -39.59 -1.94
N THR A 172 -36.34 -39.65 -1.22
CA THR A 172 -35.65 -38.46 -0.73
C THR A 172 -35.03 -37.73 -1.91
N ARG A 173 -35.40 -36.47 -2.12
CA ARG A 173 -34.87 -35.65 -3.20
C ARG A 173 -33.83 -34.66 -2.67
N VAL A 174 -32.73 -34.52 -3.40
CA VAL A 174 -31.75 -33.46 -3.18
C VAL A 174 -32.38 -32.14 -3.62
N VAL A 175 -32.53 -31.21 -2.68
CA VAL A 175 -33.10 -29.88 -2.90
C VAL A 175 -32.01 -28.90 -3.33
N SER A 176 -30.83 -29.00 -2.72
CA SER A 176 -29.69 -28.14 -3.00
C SER A 176 -28.37 -28.85 -2.75
N VAL A 177 -27.33 -28.43 -3.46
CA VAL A 177 -25.95 -28.91 -3.29
C VAL A 177 -25.08 -27.74 -2.86
N GLY A 178 -24.24 -27.97 -1.85
CA GLY A 178 -23.30 -26.98 -1.34
C GLY A 178 -22.08 -26.77 -2.26
N PRO A 179 -21.25 -25.76 -1.97
CA PRO A 179 -20.01 -25.51 -2.71
C PRO A 179 -19.12 -26.75 -2.74
N SER A 180 -18.49 -27.01 -3.90
CA SER A 180 -17.58 -28.15 -4.10
C SER A 180 -18.19 -29.53 -3.84
N ASN A 181 -19.52 -29.67 -3.91
CA ASN A 181 -20.24 -30.91 -3.60
C ASN A 181 -19.96 -31.45 -2.18
N ALA A 182 -19.59 -30.59 -1.22
CA ALA A 182 -19.19 -31.01 0.12
C ALA A 182 -20.38 -31.44 1.00
N PHE A 183 -21.56 -30.86 0.78
CA PHE A 183 -22.79 -31.22 1.48
C PHE A 183 -24.00 -31.08 0.56
N VAL A 184 -25.09 -31.74 0.91
CA VAL A 184 -26.36 -31.68 0.21
C VAL A 184 -27.50 -31.45 1.20
N VAL A 185 -28.52 -30.73 0.74
CA VAL A 185 -29.77 -30.54 1.49
C VAL A 185 -30.81 -31.50 0.95
N LEU A 186 -31.34 -32.35 1.81
CA LEU A 186 -32.34 -33.36 1.50
C LEU A 186 -33.70 -32.90 2.03
N ASN A 187 -34.76 -33.10 1.24
CA ASN A 187 -36.14 -32.98 1.73
C ASN A 187 -36.52 -34.23 2.54
N TYR A 188 -35.78 -34.46 3.62
CA TYR A 188 -35.90 -35.61 4.51
C TYR A 188 -35.46 -35.19 5.90
N GLY A 189 -36.39 -34.63 6.69
CA GLY A 189 -36.18 -34.19 8.07
C GLY A 189 -36.65 -35.18 9.15
N ALA A 190 -36.63 -34.74 10.42
CA ALA A 190 -37.06 -35.51 11.59
C ALA A 190 -38.51 -36.00 11.46
N SER A 191 -39.42 -35.18 10.90
CA SER A 191 -40.81 -35.55 10.64
C SER A 191 -40.95 -36.73 9.66
N TYR A 192 -39.88 -37.01 8.90
CA TYR A 192 -39.81 -38.11 7.94
C TYR A 192 -38.97 -39.29 8.45
N GLY A 193 -38.44 -39.21 9.67
CA GLY A 193 -37.65 -40.25 10.32
C GLY A 193 -36.14 -40.15 10.09
N ALA A 194 -35.63 -38.98 9.70
CA ALA A 194 -34.19 -38.78 9.52
C ALA A 194 -33.45 -38.89 10.86
N LEU A 195 -32.39 -39.70 10.87
CA LEU A 195 -31.52 -39.86 12.04
C LEU A 195 -30.14 -39.22 11.76
N PRO A 196 -29.56 -38.51 12.75
CA PRO A 196 -28.16 -38.09 12.66
C PRO A 196 -27.25 -39.30 12.42
N SER A 197 -26.22 -39.14 11.59
CA SER A 197 -25.29 -40.19 11.17
C SER A 197 -25.86 -41.33 10.31
N GLN A 198 -27.11 -41.22 9.85
CA GLN A 198 -27.65 -42.15 8.87
C GLN A 198 -26.93 -41.99 7.52
N GLN A 199 -26.51 -43.10 6.92
CA GLN A 199 -25.88 -43.10 5.60
C GLN A 199 -26.94 -43.35 4.52
N MET A 200 -26.82 -42.61 3.42
CA MET A 200 -27.73 -42.69 2.27
C MET A 200 -26.96 -42.64 0.97
N ASP A 201 -27.39 -43.41 -0.02
CA ASP A 201 -26.81 -43.37 -1.36
C ASP A 201 -27.59 -42.42 -2.27
N ILE A 202 -26.89 -41.47 -2.89
CA ILE A 202 -27.44 -40.56 -3.88
C ILE A 202 -27.32 -41.22 -5.24
N ARG A 203 -28.46 -41.31 -5.93
CA ARG A 203 -28.55 -41.86 -7.28
C ARG A 203 -29.17 -40.84 -8.23
N ARG A 204 -28.65 -40.78 -9.45
CA ARG A 204 -29.27 -40.06 -10.59
C ARG A 204 -29.64 -41.10 -11.63
N GLY A 205 -30.95 -41.38 -11.76
CA GLY A 205 -31.44 -42.50 -12.56
C GLY A 205 -30.93 -43.84 -12.01
N THR A 206 -30.24 -44.62 -12.83
CA THR A 206 -29.66 -45.92 -12.42
C THR A 206 -28.25 -45.82 -11.84
N LYS A 207 -27.55 -44.68 -12.02
CA LYS A 207 -26.15 -44.47 -11.60
C LYS A 207 -26.08 -43.92 -10.17
N GLN A 208 -25.30 -44.56 -9.31
CA GLN A 208 -24.96 -44.06 -7.97
C GLN A 208 -23.85 -43.02 -8.08
N LEU A 209 -24.06 -41.85 -7.50
CA LEU A 209 -23.17 -40.70 -7.61
C LEU A 209 -22.30 -40.51 -6.37
N ALA A 210 -22.87 -40.69 -5.17
CA ALA A 210 -22.15 -40.52 -3.92
C ALA A 210 -22.89 -41.21 -2.76
N THR A 211 -22.19 -41.48 -1.68
CA THR A 211 -22.76 -41.83 -0.38
C THR A 211 -22.65 -40.62 0.54
N VAL A 212 -23.75 -40.28 1.21
CA VAL A 212 -23.84 -39.14 2.11
C VAL A 212 -24.21 -39.57 3.51
N GLN A 213 -23.71 -38.83 4.50
CA GLN A 213 -24.03 -39.06 5.91
C GLN A 213 -24.77 -37.83 6.44
N ILE A 214 -25.95 -38.05 7.03
CA ILE A 214 -26.74 -36.97 7.62
C ILE A 214 -25.97 -36.38 8.81
N SER A 215 -25.65 -35.10 8.73
CA SER A 215 -24.91 -34.35 9.76
C SER A 215 -25.82 -33.56 10.68
N ASP A 216 -26.90 -32.99 10.14
CA ASP A 216 -27.87 -32.21 10.89
C ASP A 216 -29.29 -32.51 10.38
N VAL A 217 -30.23 -32.66 11.31
CA VAL A 217 -31.62 -33.01 11.04
C VAL A 217 -32.51 -31.89 11.55
N ARG A 218 -33.27 -31.28 10.65
CA ARG A 218 -34.33 -30.33 10.99
C ARG A 218 -35.70 -30.96 10.77
N GLU A 219 -36.76 -30.27 11.15
CA GLU A 219 -38.13 -30.80 11.10
C GLU A 219 -38.50 -31.34 9.71
N ASN A 220 -38.24 -30.55 8.65
CA ASN A 220 -38.64 -30.88 7.27
C ASN A 220 -37.47 -31.15 6.31
N TYR A 221 -36.24 -30.83 6.68
CA TYR A 221 -35.05 -30.99 5.84
C TYR A 221 -33.85 -31.46 6.66
N SER A 222 -32.89 -32.11 6.00
CA SER A 222 -31.63 -32.51 6.62
C SER A 222 -30.45 -32.10 5.77
N ILE A 223 -29.33 -31.80 6.44
CA ILE A 223 -28.06 -31.51 5.81
C ILE A 223 -27.21 -32.77 5.92
N ALA A 224 -26.81 -33.31 4.77
CA ALA A 224 -25.93 -34.47 4.69
C ALA A 224 -24.58 -34.08 4.10
N GLN A 225 -23.50 -34.55 4.71
CA GLN A 225 -22.15 -34.37 4.20
C GLN A 225 -21.83 -35.48 3.21
N VAL A 226 -21.20 -35.11 2.10
CA VAL A 226 -20.80 -36.06 1.06
C VAL A 226 -19.48 -36.70 1.47
N ARG A 227 -19.41 -38.03 1.48
CA ARG A 227 -18.15 -38.72 1.76
C ARG A 227 -17.18 -38.53 0.60
N PRO A 228 -15.98 -37.96 0.81
CA PRO A 228 -15.01 -37.71 -0.24
C PRO A 228 -14.65 -38.98 -1.03
N ASP A 229 -14.52 -40.11 -0.34
CA ASP A 229 -14.13 -41.41 -0.97
C ASP A 229 -15.22 -42.04 -1.83
N SER A 230 -16.45 -41.51 -1.81
CA SER A 230 -17.62 -42.09 -2.47
C SER A 230 -18.04 -41.38 -3.75
N LEU A 231 -17.39 -40.25 -4.08
CA LEU A 231 -17.67 -39.46 -5.28
C LEU A 231 -17.27 -40.25 -6.53
N ARG A 232 -18.28 -40.69 -7.30
CA ARG A 232 -18.09 -41.39 -8.57
C ARG A 232 -18.75 -40.63 -9.73
N ASP A 233 -18.25 -39.43 -9.97
CA ASP A 233 -18.15 -38.81 -11.30
C ASP A 233 -17.45 -37.46 -11.14
N THR A 234 -16.19 -37.41 -11.59
CA THR A 234 -15.66 -36.22 -12.24
C THR A 234 -16.40 -36.08 -13.57
N LEU A 235 -17.33 -35.13 -13.64
CA LEU A 235 -17.79 -34.56 -14.90
C LEU A 235 -17.07 -33.22 -15.10
#